data_AF-A0A502IER7-F1
#
_entry.id   AF-A0A502IER7-F1
#
_cell.length_a   1.000
_cell.length_b   1.000
_cell.length_c   1.000
_cell.angle_alpha   90.00
_cell.angle_beta   90.00
_cell.angle_gamma   90.00
#
_symmetry.space_group_name_H-M   'P 1'
#
loop_
_entity.id
_entity.type
_entity.pdbx_description
1 polymer ?
#
loop_
_entity_poly.entity_id
_entity_poly.type
_entity_poly.pdbx_seq_one_letter_code
_entity_poly.pdbx_strand_id
1 'polypeptide(L)'
;MQEQLFLIYQESSEDECLLTIQPYQTSEELAEAISRLEHQDITEYTIIKGKKMKAKMRVMIDLTEDVGKDLKEDEHHESNEEKDLD
;
A
#
# COMPACT_ATOMS: atom_id res chain seq x y z
N MET A 1 -0.71 12.17 27.16
CA MET A 1 -1.19 11.25 26.12
C MET A 1 -0.89 9.83 26.58
N GLN A 2 -1.91 8.98 26.71
CA GLN A 2 -1.78 7.59 27.17
C GLN A 2 -1.21 6.69 26.06
N GLU A 3 -0.52 5.63 26.45
CA GLU A 3 -0.06 4.58 25.53
C GLU A 3 -1.25 3.77 25.01
N GLN A 4 -1.19 3.36 23.75
CA GLN A 4 -2.23 2.59 23.06
C GLN A 4 -1.65 1.30 22.51
N LEU A 5 -2.48 0.26 22.43
CA LEU A 5 -2.13 -1.01 21.80
C LEU A 5 -2.64 -0.99 20.37
N PHE A 6 -1.86 -1.53 19.44
CA PHE A 6 -2.23 -1.66 18.04
C PHE A 6 -2.08 -3.11 17.62
N LEU A 7 -3.15 -3.68 17.07
CA LEU A 7 -3.15 -4.99 16.43
C LEU A 7 -3.02 -4.78 14.93
N ILE A 8 -2.03 -5.44 14.32
CA ILE A 8 -1.76 -5.39 12.90
C ILE A 8 -1.86 -6.79 12.36
N TYR A 9 -2.68 -6.99 11.34
CA TYR A 9 -2.89 -8.30 10.72
C TYR A 9 -3.28 -8.13 9.25
N GLN A 10 -3.10 -9.18 8.47
CA GLN A 10 -3.43 -9.18 7.05
C GLN A 10 -4.66 -10.06 6.81
N GLU A 11 -5.63 -9.50 6.10
CA GLU A 11 -6.79 -10.23 5.59
C GLU A 11 -6.52 -10.53 4.11
N SER A 12 -6.46 -11.81 3.75
CA SER A 12 -6.38 -12.25 2.37
C SER A 12 -7.77 -12.62 1.88
N SER A 13 -8.27 -11.88 0.90
CA SER A 13 -9.42 -12.29 0.07
C SER A 13 -8.92 -12.76 -1.30
N GLU A 14 -9.77 -13.43 -2.08
CA GLU A 14 -9.40 -13.94 -3.41
C GLU A 14 -8.95 -12.83 -4.37
N ASP A 15 -9.45 -11.60 -4.18
CA ASP A 15 -9.22 -10.47 -5.08
C ASP A 15 -8.25 -9.42 -4.52
N GLU A 16 -8.12 -9.32 -3.19
CA GLU A 16 -7.36 -8.24 -2.53
C GLU A 16 -6.65 -8.70 -1.25
N CYS A 17 -5.47 -8.14 -1.03
CA CYS A 17 -4.70 -8.25 0.22
C CYS A 17 -4.87 -6.96 1.03
N LEU A 18 -5.57 -7.05 2.17
CA LEU A 18 -5.83 -5.90 3.05
C LEU A 18 -4.98 -5.97 4.32
N LEU A 19 -4.19 -4.93 4.57
CA LEU A 19 -3.46 -4.76 5.83
C LEU A 19 -4.31 -3.93 6.80
N THR A 20 -4.70 -4.55 7.92
CA THR A 20 -5.54 -3.91 8.94
C THR A 20 -4.71 -3.49 10.14
N ILE A 21 -4.92 -2.26 10.62
CA ILE A 21 -4.29 -1.71 11.83
C ILE A 21 -5.39 -1.19 12.76
N GLN A 22 -5.63 -1.91 13.87
CA GLN A 22 -6.69 -1.58 14.82
C GLN A 22 -6.13 -1.14 16.18
N PRO A 23 -6.56 0.03 16.69
CA PRO A 23 -6.15 0.50 18.01
C PRO A 23 -7.07 -0.01 19.13
N TYR A 24 -6.50 -0.33 20.30
CA TYR A 24 -7.21 -0.74 21.52
C TYR A 24 -6.75 0.05 22.72
N GLN A 25 -7.69 0.36 23.62
CA GLN A 25 -7.39 1.13 24.83
C GLN A 25 -6.96 0.22 25.99
N THR A 26 -7.47 -1.01 26.04
CA THR A 26 -7.18 -1.95 27.12
C THR A 26 -6.65 -3.28 26.58
N SER A 27 -5.99 -4.03 27.47
CA SER A 27 -5.52 -5.38 27.13
C SER A 27 -6.66 -6.38 26.98
N GLU A 28 -7.80 -6.15 27.65
CA GLU A 28 -8.99 -7.01 27.54
C GLU A 28 -9.63 -6.88 26.15
N GLU A 29 -9.81 -5.65 25.66
CA GLU A 29 -10.33 -5.40 24.30
C GLU A 29 -9.46 -6.05 23.22
N LEU A 30 -8.13 -5.97 23.39
CA LEU A 30 -7.17 -6.60 22.49
C LEU A 30 -7.28 -8.13 22.54
N ALA A 31 -7.38 -8.72 23.74
CA ALA A 31 -7.49 -10.17 23.89
C ALA A 31 -8.77 -10.72 23.24
N GLU A 32 -9.90 -10.02 23.38
CA GLU A 32 -11.13 -10.39 22.68
C GLU A 32 -10.99 -10.29 21.15
N ALA A 33 -10.27 -9.27 20.66
CA ALA A 33 -10.02 -9.13 19.23
C ALA A 33 -9.14 -10.24 18.67
N ILE A 34 -8.07 -10.63 19.38
CA ILE A 34 -7.23 -11.76 19.01
C ILE A 34 -8.06 -13.04 18.96
N SER A 35 -8.90 -13.29 19.97
CA SER A 35 -9.77 -14.45 19.96
C SER A 35 -10.68 -14.47 18.73
N ARG A 36 -11.24 -13.33 18.33
CA ARG A 36 -12.05 -13.25 17.09
C ARG A 36 -11.22 -13.54 15.83
N LEU A 37 -9.98 -13.06 15.74
CA LEU A 37 -9.09 -13.35 14.61
C LEU A 37 -8.77 -14.83 14.49
N GLU A 38 -8.48 -15.48 15.62
CA GLU A 38 -8.23 -16.93 15.65
C GLU A 38 -9.44 -17.73 15.16
N HIS A 39 -10.67 -17.29 15.47
CA HIS A 39 -11.89 -17.91 14.93
C HIS A 39 -12.08 -17.69 13.42
N GLN A 40 -11.36 -16.74 12.83
CA GLN A 40 -11.35 -16.45 11.39
C GLN A 40 -10.15 -17.08 10.68
N ASP A 41 -9.41 -17.98 11.36
CA ASP A 41 -8.17 -18.60 10.89
C ASP A 41 -7.02 -17.61 10.59
N ILE A 42 -7.11 -16.37 11.10
CA ILE A 42 -6.05 -15.37 11.02
C ILE A 42 -5.13 -15.54 12.23
N THR A 43 -4.01 -16.22 12.02
CA THR A 43 -3.04 -16.54 13.10
C THR A 43 -1.79 -15.67 13.07
N GLU A 44 -1.54 -14.97 11.96
CA GLU A 44 -0.41 -14.07 11.80
C GLU A 44 -0.81 -12.63 12.14
N TYR A 45 -0.36 -12.15 13.29
CA TYR A 45 -0.58 -10.77 13.72
C TYR A 45 0.63 -10.21 14.48
N THR A 46 0.72 -8.89 14.51
CA THR A 46 1.72 -8.14 15.28
C THR A 46 1.03 -7.20 16.24
N ILE A 47 1.49 -7.17 17.50
CA ILE A 47 1.02 -6.23 18.51
C ILE A 47 2.09 -5.17 18.73
N ILE A 48 1.72 -3.90 18.58
CA ILE A 48 2.58 -2.76 18.87
C ILE A 48 2.02 -1.99 20.05
N LYS A 49 2.85 -1.76 21.07
CA LYS A 49 2.55 -0.81 22.14
C LYS A 49 3.20 0.53 21.80
N GLY A 50 2.39 1.55 21.58
CA GLY A 50 2.90 2.81 21.07
C GLY A 50 1.99 3.99 21.32
N LYS A 51 2.42 5.16 20.84
CA LYS A 51 1.62 6.40 20.88
C LYS A 51 1.36 6.83 19.45
N LYS A 52 0.10 7.12 19.11
CA LYS A 52 -0.25 7.64 17.79
C LYS A 52 0.44 8.99 17.59
N MET A 53 1.34 9.06 16.61
CA MET A 53 1.98 10.30 16.20
C MET A 53 0.99 11.14 15.38
N LYS A 54 0.98 12.46 15.55
CA LYS A 54 0.18 13.38 14.73
C LYS A 54 0.84 13.61 13.35
N ALA A 55 1.08 12.54 12.60
CA ALA A 55 1.55 12.65 11.22
C ALA A 55 0.34 12.67 10.27
N LYS A 56 0.30 13.65 9.35
CA LYS A 56 -0.70 13.70 8.27
C LYS A 56 -0.06 13.13 7.02
N MET A 57 -0.47 11.92 6.62
CA MET A 57 -0.10 11.35 5.32
C MET A 57 -1.14 11.79 4.28
N ARG A 58 -0.69 12.47 3.22
CA ARG A 58 -1.54 12.82 2.07
C ARG A 58 -1.19 11.86 0.95
N VAL A 59 -2.09 10.92 0.65
CA VAL A 59 -1.95 10.00 -0.48
C VAL A 59 -2.58 10.69 -1.69
N MET A 60 -1.81 10.90 -2.76
CA MET A 60 -2.33 11.26 -4.08
C MET A 60 -2.31 9.98 -4.91
N ILE A 61 -3.48 9.48 -5.26
CA ILE A 61 -3.62 8.34 -6.17
C ILE A 61 -3.91 8.96 -7.54
N ASP A 62 -2.97 8.82 -8.46
CA ASP A 62 -3.19 9.16 -9.87
C ASP A 62 -3.79 7.93 -10.55
N LEU A 63 -5.05 8.04 -10.96
CA LEU A 63 -5.77 7.01 -11.70
C LEU A 63 -5.73 7.35 -13.20
N THR A 64 -4.57 7.70 -13.74
CA THR A 64 -4.38 7.60 -15.18
C THR A 64 -4.31 6.13 -15.53
N GLU A 65 -5.43 5.60 -16.03
CA GLU A 65 -5.49 4.34 -16.73
C GLU A 65 -4.30 4.28 -17.70
N ASP A 66 -3.43 3.29 -17.52
CA ASP A 66 -2.40 2.95 -18.50
C ASP A 66 -3.15 2.34 -19.69
N VAL A 67 -3.70 3.22 -20.54
CA VAL A 67 -4.23 2.85 -21.84
C VAL A 67 -3.01 2.41 -22.62
N GLY A 68 -2.70 1.12 -22.55
CA GLY A 68 -1.68 0.47 -23.37
C GLY A 68 -1.83 0.93 -24.81
N LYS A 69 -1.01 1.91 -25.17
CA LYS A 69 -0.86 2.40 -26.53
C LYS A 69 0.50 1.90 -26.96
N ASP A 70 0.43 0.89 -27.81
CA ASP A 70 1.50 0.40 -28.65
C ASP A 70 2.54 1.49 -28.91
N LEU A 71 3.73 1.32 -28.34
CA LEU A 71 4.92 2.04 -28.75
C LEU A 71 5.21 1.60 -30.19
N LYS A 72 4.61 2.31 -31.16
CA LYS A 72 5.19 2.36 -32.49
C LYS A 72 6.45 3.19 -32.38
N GLU A 73 7.58 2.53 -32.54
CA GLU A 73 8.86 3.16 -32.80
C GLU A 73 8.74 3.99 -34.09
N ASP A 74 8.53 5.29 -33.96
CA ASP A 74 8.77 6.22 -35.05
C ASP A 74 10.28 6.46 -35.10
N GLU A 75 10.99 5.65 -35.90
CA GLU A 75 12.35 5.97 -36.33
C GLU A 75 12.32 7.26 -37.14
N HIS A 76 12.72 8.35 -36.50
CA HIS A 76 12.99 9.64 -37.12
C HIS A 76 14.26 9.49 -37.97
N HIS A 77 14.12 9.10 -39.24
CA HIS A 77 15.21 9.12 -40.20
C HIS A 77 15.49 10.57 -40.59
N GLU A 78 16.41 11.23 -39.90
CA GLU A 78 16.96 12.53 -40.33
C GLU A 78 17.73 12.32 -41.64
N SER A 79 17.13 12.74 -42.75
CA SER A 79 17.82 12.97 -44.01
C SER A 79 18.60 14.28 -43.90
N ASN A 80 19.91 14.19 -43.66
CA ASN A 80 20.82 15.33 -43.82
C ASN A 80 21.39 15.31 -45.24
N GLU A 81 20.84 16.17 -46.09
CA GLU A 81 21.45 16.57 -47.36
C GLU A 81 22.42 17.74 -47.15
N GLU A 82 23.51 17.70 -47.94
CA GLU A 82 24.52 18.75 -48.20
C GLU A 82 25.52 19.02 -47.06
N LYS A 83 26.85 19.03 -47.28
CA LYS A 83 27.62 19.54 -48.42
C LYS A 83 29.11 19.11 -48.32
N ASP A 84 29.87 19.38 -49.38
CA ASP A 84 31.35 19.35 -49.54
C ASP A 84 31.88 18.07 -50.23
N LEU A 85 32.67 18.09 -51.31
CA LEU A 85 33.51 19.10 -51.98
C LEU A 85 33.64 18.78 -53.49
N ASP A 86 33.75 19.80 -54.35
CA ASP A 86 34.93 20.13 -55.22
C ASP A 86 34.60 21.24 -56.23
#